data_AF-A0A7C5EU40-F1
#
_entry.id   AF-A0A7C5EU40-F1
#
_cell.length_a   1.000
_cell.length_b   1.000
_cell.length_c   1.000
_cell.angle_alpha   90.00
_cell.angle_beta   90.00
_cell.angle_gamma   90.00
#
_symmetry.space_group_name_H-M   'P 1'
#
loop_
_entity.id
_entity.type
_entity.pdbx_description
1 polymer ?
#
loop_
_entity_poly.entity_id
_entity_poly.type
_entity_poly.pdbx_seq_one_letter_code
_entity_poly.pdbx_strand_id
1 'polypeptide(L)'
;MNNLLVMKFGGTSMGSAERIRVAASISTEQLRSRPVLVVVSAMSKVTDLLLDTLRRAEAGDEAGLEHNLRQLRERHLTTCRQLLPPDKSLETERELLEIISDFERIAAGVRMLGERPPRSVDEGVAVGERLSALLMAAYLKSQGVAAEAVNAAGVVVTDAVFGHASPLMDKTREKAQQVLRPMLEAGVLPVVTGFNGATADGRPTTLGRGGSDFSASILAAVLDAAELWIWTDVDGIMTADPRLVPDAAVLDEVTYNEAAELAYNGAKVLHPRTLAPLIPKKIPVWSKNSFALDKPGTRIVPAISSPGGPRAVTSMANVALIALEPAVPEMNPTLLVARSLNALARANIEILLLSSSSYRQNFCLLVRKEELPAAQAALESELALELAHGYVPPIQVDTDVGLLAVVGEGMRGTPGLAGRIFTAISRERINIIAIAQGSSELTIAIVVHRAGLEKAVQAVHAECRMAELARRM
;
A
#
# COMPACT_ATOMS: atom_id res chain seq x y z
N MET A 1 -5.20 -13.21 -26.31
CA MET A 1 -5.88 -12.12 -25.58
C MET A 1 -4.95 -10.91 -25.42
N ASN A 2 -4.34 -10.40 -26.50
CA ASN A 2 -3.20 -9.47 -26.42
C ASN A 2 -3.54 -8.04 -25.94
N ASN A 3 -4.76 -7.81 -25.44
CA ASN A 3 -5.24 -6.51 -24.97
C ASN A 3 -6.06 -6.63 -23.66
N LEU A 4 -5.75 -7.60 -22.81
CA LEU A 4 -6.42 -7.74 -21.51
C LEU A 4 -6.16 -6.51 -20.63
N LEU A 5 -7.22 -5.91 -20.10
CA LEU A 5 -7.16 -4.87 -19.08
C LEU A 5 -7.45 -5.49 -17.71
N VAL A 6 -6.54 -5.29 -16.75
CA VAL A 6 -6.85 -5.54 -15.34
C VAL A 6 -7.22 -4.22 -14.67
N MET A 7 -8.34 -4.19 -13.95
CA MET A 7 -8.80 -3.02 -13.20
C MET A 7 -8.89 -3.37 -11.73
N LYS A 8 -8.35 -2.53 -10.86
CA LYS A 8 -8.50 -2.66 -9.41
C LYS A 8 -9.31 -1.51 -8.85
N PHE A 9 -10.30 -1.81 -8.01
CA PHE A 9 -11.06 -0.80 -7.26
C PHE A 9 -10.73 -0.89 -5.76
N GLY A 10 -10.28 0.24 -5.18
CA GLY A 10 -10.00 0.34 -3.74
C GLY A 10 -11.26 0.38 -2.88
N GLY A 11 -11.09 0.29 -1.56
CA GLY A 11 -12.22 0.23 -0.62
C GLY A 11 -13.12 1.47 -0.64
N THR A 12 -12.57 2.66 -0.94
CA THR A 12 -13.35 3.89 -1.15
C THR A 12 -14.14 3.86 -2.46
N SER A 13 -13.57 3.27 -3.52
CA SER A 13 -14.26 3.00 -4.79
C SER A 13 -15.34 1.92 -4.67
N MET A 14 -15.30 1.10 -3.61
CA MET A 14 -16.30 0.08 -3.29
C MET A 14 -17.18 0.45 -2.09
N GLY A 15 -17.07 1.69 -1.58
CA GLY A 15 -17.54 2.03 -0.22
C GLY A 15 -19.06 2.07 0.00
N SER A 16 -19.85 2.12 -1.08
CA SER A 16 -21.31 2.20 -1.07
C SER A 16 -21.91 1.62 -2.37
N ALA A 17 -23.23 1.42 -2.40
CA ALA A 17 -23.93 0.98 -3.60
C ALA A 17 -23.64 1.90 -4.81
N GLU A 18 -23.71 3.22 -4.63
CA GLU A 18 -23.41 4.19 -5.69
C GLU A 18 -21.99 4.01 -6.26
N ARG A 19 -21.00 3.84 -5.38
CA ARG A 19 -19.60 3.65 -5.79
C ARG A 19 -19.40 2.34 -6.54
N ILE A 20 -20.07 1.26 -6.11
CA ILE A 20 -20.09 -0.03 -6.83
C ILE A 20 -20.73 0.13 -8.21
N ARG A 21 -21.80 0.92 -8.37
CA ARG A 21 -22.39 1.21 -9.69
C ARG A 21 -21.39 1.92 -10.61
N VAL A 22 -20.64 2.89 -10.09
CA VAL A 22 -19.58 3.58 -10.84
C VAL A 22 -18.50 2.58 -11.29
N ALA A 23 -17.97 1.76 -10.38
CA ALA A 23 -16.96 0.74 -10.72
C ALA A 23 -17.46 -0.25 -11.80
N ALA A 24 -18.71 -0.71 -11.68
CA ALA A 24 -19.36 -1.59 -12.65
C ALA A 24 -19.56 -0.92 -14.01
N SER A 25 -19.95 0.35 -14.04
CA SER A 25 -20.12 1.13 -15.27
C SER A 25 -18.80 1.24 -16.04
N ILE A 26 -17.71 1.65 -15.36
CA ILE A 26 -16.38 1.78 -15.98
C ILE A 26 -15.92 0.42 -16.53
N SER A 27 -16.13 -0.65 -15.76
CA SER A 27 -15.75 -2.01 -16.18
C SER A 27 -16.53 -2.45 -17.41
N THR A 28 -17.84 -2.18 -17.44
CA THR A 28 -18.73 -2.51 -18.56
C THR A 28 -18.37 -1.72 -19.82
N GLU A 29 -18.01 -0.45 -19.67
CA GLU A 29 -17.58 0.39 -20.79
C GLU A 29 -16.31 -0.17 -21.45
N GLN A 30 -15.31 -0.55 -20.66
CA GLN A 30 -14.08 -1.13 -21.17
C GLN A 30 -14.31 -2.51 -21.81
N LEU A 31 -15.20 -3.33 -21.23
CA LEU A 31 -15.53 -4.67 -21.72
C LEU A 31 -16.07 -4.67 -23.16
N ARG A 32 -16.68 -3.55 -23.62
CA ARG A 32 -17.17 -3.41 -25.00
C ARG A 32 -16.08 -3.47 -26.06
N SER A 33 -14.83 -3.17 -25.69
CA SER A 33 -13.72 -3.01 -26.63
C SER A 33 -12.58 -4.02 -26.42
N ARG A 34 -12.52 -4.67 -25.26
CA ARG A 34 -11.44 -5.59 -24.89
C ARG A 34 -11.81 -6.47 -23.69
N PRO A 35 -11.11 -7.60 -23.46
CA PRO A 35 -11.28 -8.40 -22.26
C PRO A 35 -10.92 -7.59 -21.01
N VAL A 36 -11.72 -7.73 -19.95
CA VAL A 36 -11.52 -7.05 -18.66
C VAL A 36 -11.54 -8.07 -17.53
N LEU A 37 -10.59 -7.93 -16.60
CA LEU A 37 -10.62 -8.57 -15.29
C LEU A 37 -10.67 -7.50 -14.22
N VAL A 38 -11.56 -7.67 -13.24
CA VAL A 38 -11.70 -6.73 -12.13
C VAL A 38 -11.14 -7.36 -10.85
N VAL A 39 -10.41 -6.58 -10.06
CA VAL A 39 -9.99 -6.91 -8.70
C VAL A 39 -10.63 -5.92 -7.74
N VAL A 40 -11.23 -6.39 -6.65
CA VAL A 40 -11.89 -5.51 -5.67
C VAL A 40 -11.32 -5.66 -4.28
N SER A 41 -11.14 -4.54 -3.59
CA SER A 41 -10.94 -4.52 -2.13
C SER A 41 -12.27 -4.70 -1.39
N ALA A 42 -12.20 -5.02 -0.10
CA ALA A 42 -13.35 -4.89 0.80
C ALA A 42 -13.89 -3.45 0.79
N MET A 43 -15.19 -3.28 1.04
CA MET A 43 -15.78 -1.94 1.22
C MET A 43 -15.03 -1.15 2.32
N SER A 44 -14.87 0.16 2.14
CA SER A 44 -14.10 1.02 3.05
C SER A 44 -14.38 0.75 4.54
N LYS A 45 -13.35 0.55 5.37
CA LYS A 45 -13.41 0.21 6.81
C LYS A 45 -13.90 -1.20 7.16
N VAL A 46 -14.28 -2.06 6.20
CA VAL A 46 -14.72 -3.43 6.51
C VAL A 46 -13.55 -4.29 7.01
N THR A 47 -12.36 -4.22 6.41
CA THR A 47 -11.19 -4.96 6.89
C THR A 47 -10.83 -4.60 8.33
N ASP A 48 -10.89 -3.31 8.69
CA ASP A 48 -10.66 -2.85 10.07
C ASP A 48 -11.73 -3.39 11.03
N LEU A 49 -13.00 -3.39 10.61
CA LEU A 49 -14.10 -3.98 11.37
C LEU A 49 -13.90 -5.48 11.60
N LEU A 50 -13.45 -6.23 10.59
CA LEU A 50 -13.17 -7.67 10.71
C LEU A 50 -12.02 -7.91 11.69
N LEU A 51 -10.93 -7.16 11.57
CA LEU A 51 -9.80 -7.23 12.50
C LEU A 51 -10.20 -6.90 13.94
N ASP A 52 -10.97 -5.83 14.14
CA ASP A 52 -11.48 -5.44 15.45
C ASP A 52 -12.41 -6.52 16.04
N THR A 53 -13.28 -7.11 15.21
CA THR A 53 -14.15 -8.21 15.64
C THR A 53 -13.35 -9.42 16.13
N LEU A 54 -12.28 -9.79 15.43
CA LEU A 54 -11.41 -10.88 15.88
C LEU A 54 -10.68 -10.53 17.18
N ARG A 55 -10.21 -9.29 17.37
CA ARG A 55 -9.59 -8.85 18.64
C ARG A 55 -10.58 -8.90 19.80
N ARG A 56 -11.84 -8.49 19.57
CA ARG A 56 -12.90 -8.60 20.59
C ARG A 56 -13.23 -10.05 20.91
N ALA A 57 -13.24 -10.92 19.91
CA ALA A 57 -13.39 -12.36 20.09
C ALA A 57 -12.30 -12.92 21.01
N GLU A 58 -11.03 -12.60 20.73
CA GLU A 58 -9.86 -12.99 21.52
C GLU A 58 -9.96 -12.51 22.97
N ALA A 59 -10.41 -11.27 23.17
CA ALA A 59 -10.60 -10.67 24.49
C ALA A 59 -11.84 -11.19 25.24
N GLY A 60 -12.68 -12.03 24.63
CA GLY A 60 -13.94 -12.50 25.22
C GLY A 60 -15.04 -11.43 25.30
N ASP A 61 -14.92 -10.31 24.57
CA ASP A 61 -15.91 -9.24 24.51
C ASP A 61 -17.09 -9.61 23.61
N GLU A 62 -18.04 -10.37 24.17
CA GLU A 62 -19.22 -10.86 23.45
C GLU A 62 -20.13 -9.74 22.94
N ALA A 63 -20.31 -8.67 23.73
CA ALA A 63 -21.17 -7.56 23.36
C ALA A 63 -20.60 -6.78 22.17
N GLY A 64 -19.29 -6.49 22.18
CA GLY A 64 -18.62 -5.83 21.08
C GLY A 64 -18.51 -6.70 19.82
N LEU A 65 -18.29 -8.01 19.98
CA LEU A 65 -18.33 -8.95 18.87
C LEU A 65 -19.69 -8.96 18.16
N GLU A 66 -20.79 -9.10 18.91
CA GLU A 66 -22.14 -9.11 18.32
C GLU A 66 -22.51 -7.74 17.71
N HIS A 67 -22.04 -6.64 18.32
CA HIS A 67 -22.19 -5.32 17.72
C HIS A 67 -21.52 -5.23 16.34
N ASN A 68 -20.26 -5.64 16.22
CA ASN A 68 -19.53 -5.58 14.97
C ASN A 68 -20.12 -6.51 13.91
N LEU A 69 -20.56 -7.72 14.29
CA LEU A 69 -21.23 -8.66 13.39
C LEU A 69 -22.54 -8.09 12.84
N ARG A 70 -23.37 -7.46 13.68
CA ARG A 70 -24.57 -6.76 13.23
C ARG A 70 -24.25 -5.62 12.25
N GLN A 71 -23.24 -4.81 12.57
CA GLN A 71 -22.79 -3.74 11.68
C GLN A 71 -22.32 -4.28 10.32
N LEU A 72 -21.58 -5.40 10.30
CA LEU A 72 -21.14 -6.06 9.08
C LEU A 72 -22.34 -6.52 8.24
N ARG A 73 -23.31 -7.22 8.85
CA ARG A 73 -24.53 -7.71 8.18
C ARG A 73 -25.37 -6.56 7.63
N GLU A 74 -25.73 -5.60 8.46
CA GLU A 74 -26.59 -4.47 8.08
C GLU A 74 -26.01 -3.70 6.90
N ARG A 75 -24.70 -3.42 6.92
CA ARG A 75 -24.03 -2.67 5.87
C ARG A 75 -24.09 -3.37 4.51
N HIS A 76 -23.82 -4.67 4.46
CA HIS A 76 -23.78 -5.42 3.20
C HIS A 76 -25.18 -5.73 2.67
N LEU A 77 -26.12 -6.09 3.54
CA LEU A 77 -27.52 -6.32 3.14
C LEU A 77 -28.18 -5.03 2.64
N THR A 78 -27.94 -3.89 3.31
CA THR A 78 -28.44 -2.59 2.85
C THR A 78 -27.86 -2.23 1.48
N THR A 79 -26.56 -2.46 1.28
CA THR A 79 -25.89 -2.22 -0.02
C THR A 79 -26.47 -3.13 -1.11
N CYS A 80 -26.70 -4.41 -0.81
CA CYS A 80 -27.34 -5.37 -1.73
C CYS A 80 -28.72 -4.88 -2.20
N ARG A 81 -29.59 -4.50 -1.25
CA ARG A 81 -30.95 -3.98 -1.55
C ARG A 81 -30.95 -2.68 -2.34
N GLN A 82 -29.93 -1.84 -2.15
CA GLN A 82 -29.76 -0.64 -2.96
C GLN A 82 -29.27 -0.95 -4.38
N LEU A 83 -28.44 -1.97 -4.55
CA LEU A 83 -27.88 -2.36 -5.85
C LEU A 83 -28.86 -3.12 -6.74
N LEU A 84 -29.64 -4.02 -6.15
CA LEU A 84 -30.39 -5.04 -6.86
C LEU A 84 -31.91 -4.85 -6.74
N PRO A 85 -32.67 -5.22 -7.78
CA PRO A 85 -34.12 -5.33 -7.65
C PRO A 85 -34.51 -6.45 -6.65
N PRO A 86 -35.73 -6.40 -6.06
CA PRO A 86 -36.10 -7.29 -4.95
C PRO A 86 -36.01 -8.79 -5.23
N ASP A 87 -36.27 -9.21 -6.46
CA ASP A 87 -36.18 -10.61 -6.89
C ASP A 87 -34.73 -11.14 -6.86
N LYS A 88 -33.78 -10.33 -7.34
CA LYS A 88 -32.35 -10.68 -7.37
C LYS A 88 -31.64 -10.41 -6.04
N SER A 89 -32.15 -9.47 -5.24
CA SER A 89 -31.56 -9.14 -3.95
C SER A 89 -31.68 -10.29 -2.95
N LEU A 90 -32.81 -11.01 -2.93
CA LEU A 90 -33.04 -12.11 -1.98
C LEU A 90 -32.03 -13.26 -2.14
N GLU A 91 -31.73 -13.67 -3.36
CA GLU A 91 -30.72 -14.71 -3.63
C GLU A 91 -29.34 -14.25 -3.18
N THR A 92 -28.94 -13.05 -3.58
CA THR A 92 -27.63 -12.47 -3.23
C THR A 92 -27.49 -12.24 -1.72
N GLU A 93 -28.57 -11.82 -1.03
CA GLU A 93 -28.58 -11.67 0.42
C GLU A 93 -28.31 -13.00 1.15
N ARG A 94 -28.80 -14.13 0.63
CA ARG A 94 -28.53 -15.46 1.21
C ARG A 94 -27.06 -15.82 1.07
N GLU A 95 -26.47 -15.63 -0.09
CA GLU A 95 -25.03 -15.86 -0.31
C GLU A 95 -24.15 -14.95 0.56
N LEU A 96 -24.54 -13.68 0.73
CA LEU A 96 -23.85 -12.77 1.66
C LEU A 96 -23.90 -13.28 3.10
N LEU A 97 -25.06 -13.76 3.56
CA LEU A 97 -25.22 -14.32 4.90
C LEU A 97 -24.41 -15.60 5.10
N GLU A 98 -24.26 -16.45 4.08
CA GLU A 98 -23.39 -17.63 4.14
C GLU A 98 -21.93 -17.23 4.31
N ILE A 99 -21.44 -16.26 3.52
CA ILE A 99 -20.08 -15.74 3.64
C ILE A 99 -19.85 -15.10 5.03
N ILE A 100 -20.84 -14.39 5.58
CA ILE A 100 -20.74 -13.82 6.92
C ILE A 100 -20.77 -14.93 7.99
N SER A 101 -21.55 -15.99 7.79
CA SER A 101 -21.57 -17.14 8.71
C SER A 101 -20.22 -17.85 8.77
N ASP A 102 -19.48 -17.93 7.65
CA ASP A 102 -18.08 -18.39 7.66
C ASP A 102 -17.22 -17.57 8.64
N PHE A 103 -17.34 -16.24 8.59
CA PHE A 103 -16.62 -15.34 9.49
C PHE A 103 -17.02 -15.51 10.95
N GLU A 104 -18.32 -15.65 11.21
CA GLU A 104 -18.84 -15.90 12.56
C GLU A 104 -18.26 -17.18 13.17
N ARG A 105 -18.14 -18.25 12.38
CA ARG A 105 -17.51 -19.51 12.82
C ARG A 105 -16.03 -19.31 13.18
N ILE A 106 -15.30 -18.54 12.38
CA ILE A 106 -13.89 -18.20 12.66
C ILE A 106 -13.77 -17.39 13.95
N ALA A 107 -14.59 -16.35 14.11
CA ALA A 107 -14.60 -15.51 15.30
C ALA A 107 -14.99 -16.30 16.56
N ALA A 108 -15.96 -17.21 16.46
CA ALA A 108 -16.31 -18.12 17.54
C ALA A 108 -15.14 -19.05 17.93
N GLY A 109 -14.42 -19.59 16.95
CA GLY A 109 -13.22 -20.40 17.19
C GLY A 109 -12.11 -19.61 17.88
N VAL A 110 -11.84 -18.37 17.44
CA VAL A 110 -10.89 -17.46 18.10
C VAL A 110 -11.29 -17.20 19.56
N ARG A 111 -12.58 -16.95 19.82
CA ARG A 111 -13.10 -16.75 21.18
C ARG A 111 -12.92 -17.99 22.06
N MET A 112 -13.19 -19.18 21.51
CA MET A 112 -13.03 -20.44 22.24
C MET A 112 -11.57 -20.72 22.61
N LEU A 113 -10.62 -20.34 21.73
CA LEU A 113 -9.19 -20.50 21.97
C LEU A 113 -8.61 -19.43 22.89
N GLY A 114 -9.19 -18.22 22.90
CA GLY A 114 -8.59 -17.05 23.56
C GLY A 114 -7.33 -16.53 22.87
N GLU A 115 -7.14 -16.90 21.59
CA GLU A 115 -5.97 -16.55 20.78
C GLU A 115 -6.39 -16.30 19.33
N ARG A 116 -5.63 -15.46 18.61
CA ARG A 116 -5.76 -15.26 17.15
C ARG A 116 -4.59 -15.87 16.37
N PRO A 117 -4.63 -17.16 16.04
CA PRO A 117 -3.66 -17.76 15.12
C PRO A 117 -3.59 -16.97 13.80
N PRO A 118 -2.40 -16.64 13.27
CA PRO A 118 -2.25 -15.83 12.06
C PRO A 118 -3.07 -16.35 10.86
N ARG A 119 -3.17 -17.68 10.70
CA ARG A 119 -4.00 -18.31 9.67
C ARG A 119 -5.49 -17.96 9.81
N SER A 120 -6.02 -18.03 11.03
CA SER A 120 -7.44 -17.71 11.29
C SER A 120 -7.72 -16.23 11.02
N VAL A 121 -6.74 -15.37 11.29
CA VAL A 121 -6.83 -13.94 10.95
C VAL A 121 -6.91 -13.77 9.44
N ASP A 122 -6.00 -14.38 8.68
CA ASP A 122 -5.98 -14.30 7.21
C ASP A 122 -7.30 -14.76 6.59
N GLU A 123 -7.82 -15.91 7.04
CA GLU A 123 -9.09 -16.46 6.56
C GLU A 123 -10.27 -15.54 6.91
N GLY A 124 -10.28 -14.99 8.12
CA GLY A 124 -11.34 -14.11 8.59
C GLY A 124 -11.37 -12.76 7.87
N VAL A 125 -10.22 -12.13 7.63
CA VAL A 125 -10.18 -10.80 6.99
C VAL A 125 -10.47 -10.84 5.49
N ALA A 126 -10.16 -11.95 4.80
CA ALA A 126 -10.43 -12.14 3.38
C ALA A 126 -11.94 -12.17 3.04
N VAL A 127 -12.80 -12.31 4.05
CA VAL A 127 -14.26 -12.24 3.92
C VAL A 127 -14.71 -10.90 3.35
N GLY A 128 -14.05 -9.80 3.70
CA GLY A 128 -14.42 -8.46 3.23
C GLY A 128 -14.41 -8.34 1.70
N GLU A 129 -13.36 -8.85 1.05
CA GLU A 129 -13.26 -8.88 -0.41
C GLU A 129 -14.25 -9.85 -1.04
N ARG A 130 -14.52 -11.02 -0.42
CA ARG A 130 -15.53 -11.97 -0.90
C ARG A 130 -16.92 -11.31 -0.99
N LEU A 131 -17.31 -10.57 0.05
CA LEU A 131 -18.58 -9.84 0.08
C LEU A 131 -18.65 -8.78 -1.02
N SER A 132 -17.56 -8.04 -1.24
CA SER A 132 -17.51 -6.95 -2.23
C SER A 132 -17.51 -7.47 -3.67
N ALA A 133 -16.80 -8.59 -3.92
CA ALA A 133 -16.79 -9.26 -5.22
C ALA A 133 -18.16 -9.82 -5.58
N LEU A 134 -18.84 -10.44 -4.62
CA LEU A 134 -20.21 -10.94 -4.79
C LEU A 134 -21.19 -9.81 -5.14
N LEU A 135 -21.19 -8.72 -4.36
CA LEU A 135 -22.06 -7.57 -4.62
C LEU A 135 -21.87 -6.98 -6.02
N MET A 136 -20.63 -6.80 -6.45
CA MET A 136 -20.32 -6.24 -7.78
C MET A 136 -20.69 -7.20 -8.91
N ALA A 137 -20.38 -8.50 -8.77
CA ALA A 137 -20.74 -9.50 -9.77
C ALA A 137 -22.26 -9.65 -9.91
N ALA A 138 -22.99 -9.70 -8.79
CA ALA A 138 -24.45 -9.77 -8.79
C ALA A 138 -25.07 -8.52 -9.45
N TYR A 139 -24.53 -7.33 -9.15
CA TYR A 139 -24.97 -6.10 -9.81
C TYR A 139 -24.72 -6.13 -11.32
N LEU A 140 -23.54 -6.54 -11.77
CA LEU A 140 -23.22 -6.69 -13.20
C LEU A 140 -24.17 -7.67 -13.91
N LYS A 141 -24.41 -8.85 -13.29
CA LYS A 141 -25.42 -9.83 -13.78
C LYS A 141 -26.81 -9.20 -13.87
N SER A 142 -27.19 -8.37 -12.89
CA SER A 142 -28.49 -7.69 -12.89
C SER A 142 -28.66 -6.75 -14.09
N GLN A 143 -27.56 -6.18 -14.60
CA GLN A 143 -27.51 -5.29 -15.76
C GLN A 143 -27.28 -6.02 -17.09
N GLY A 144 -27.31 -7.36 -17.10
CA GLY A 144 -27.13 -8.18 -18.31
C GLY A 144 -25.67 -8.40 -18.72
N VAL A 145 -24.70 -8.06 -17.85
CA VAL A 145 -23.28 -8.37 -18.08
C VAL A 145 -22.99 -9.75 -17.50
N ALA A 146 -22.47 -10.66 -18.31
CA ALA A 146 -21.96 -11.94 -17.83
C ALA A 146 -20.72 -11.68 -16.96
N ALA A 147 -20.86 -11.81 -15.65
CA ALA A 147 -19.79 -11.55 -14.68
C ALA A 147 -19.83 -12.61 -13.58
N GLU A 148 -18.69 -12.98 -13.01
CA GLU A 148 -18.63 -13.98 -11.94
C GLU A 148 -17.66 -13.55 -10.83
N ALA A 149 -18.08 -13.74 -9.59
CA ALA A 149 -17.22 -13.49 -8.44
C ALA A 149 -16.22 -14.65 -8.27
N VAL A 150 -14.93 -14.33 -8.18
CA VAL A 150 -13.86 -15.32 -8.05
C VAL A 150 -13.04 -15.03 -6.80
N ASN A 151 -12.92 -16.02 -5.91
CA ASN A 151 -12.03 -15.90 -4.76
C ASN A 151 -10.57 -16.12 -5.21
N ALA A 152 -9.68 -15.17 -4.93
CA ALA A 152 -8.26 -15.26 -5.26
C ALA A 152 -7.54 -16.43 -4.57
N ALA A 153 -8.04 -16.99 -3.47
CA ALA A 153 -7.58 -18.28 -2.95
C ALA A 153 -7.65 -19.42 -4.00
N GLY A 154 -8.59 -19.31 -4.94
CA GLY A 154 -8.75 -20.21 -6.07
C GLY A 154 -7.76 -19.98 -7.22
N VAL A 155 -6.99 -18.89 -7.25
CA VAL A 155 -6.14 -18.53 -8.41
C VAL A 155 -4.75 -18.01 -8.08
N VAL A 156 -4.54 -17.41 -6.90
CA VAL A 156 -3.24 -16.93 -6.41
C VAL A 156 -2.67 -17.94 -5.42
N VAL A 157 -1.51 -18.51 -5.76
CA VAL A 157 -0.81 -19.51 -4.94
C VAL A 157 0.33 -18.83 -4.19
N THR A 158 0.42 -19.02 -2.88
CA THR A 158 1.37 -18.34 -1.99
C THR A 158 2.22 -19.31 -1.17
N ASP A 159 3.25 -18.78 -0.51
CA ASP A 159 3.91 -19.44 0.61
C ASP A 159 3.03 -19.43 1.88
N ALA A 160 3.49 -20.08 2.95
CA ALA A 160 2.75 -20.20 4.22
C ALA A 160 3.10 -19.10 5.23
N VAL A 161 3.53 -17.92 4.77
CA VAL A 161 3.81 -16.76 5.65
C VAL A 161 2.52 -15.98 5.87
N PHE A 162 1.64 -16.49 6.75
CA PHE A 162 0.35 -15.86 7.05
C PHE A 162 0.50 -14.39 7.50
N GLY A 163 -0.40 -13.52 7.04
CA GLY A 163 -0.38 -12.07 7.23
C GLY A 163 0.45 -11.30 6.19
N HIS A 164 1.45 -11.94 5.58
CA HIS A 164 2.42 -11.29 4.69
C HIS A 164 2.89 -12.20 3.54
N ALA A 165 2.02 -13.08 3.06
CA ALA A 165 2.41 -14.15 2.15
C ALA A 165 2.96 -13.62 0.83
N SER A 166 3.92 -14.36 0.26
CA SER A 166 4.51 -14.05 -1.05
C SER A 166 3.93 -14.97 -2.12
N PRO A 167 3.60 -14.45 -3.32
CA PRO A 167 3.07 -15.26 -4.40
C PRO A 167 4.15 -16.17 -5.00
N LEU A 168 3.80 -17.43 -5.20
CA LEU A 168 4.56 -18.37 -6.03
C LEU A 168 4.14 -18.15 -7.48
N MET A 169 4.85 -17.28 -8.19
CA MET A 169 4.41 -16.72 -9.49
C MET A 169 4.15 -17.79 -10.57
N ASP A 170 4.99 -18.82 -10.67
CA ASP A 170 4.79 -19.88 -11.68
C ASP A 170 3.54 -20.71 -11.40
N LYS A 171 3.34 -21.15 -10.15
CA LYS A 171 2.14 -21.88 -9.73
C LYS A 171 0.88 -21.02 -9.84
N THR A 172 1.00 -19.73 -9.52
CA THR A 172 -0.08 -18.76 -9.68
C THR A 172 -0.45 -18.60 -11.15
N ARG A 173 0.54 -18.56 -12.05
CA ARG A 173 0.30 -18.51 -13.50
C ARG A 173 -0.46 -19.71 -14.01
N GLU A 174 -0.04 -20.92 -13.64
CA GLU A 174 -0.75 -22.15 -14.02
C GLU A 174 -2.21 -22.12 -13.57
N LYS A 175 -2.45 -21.83 -12.28
CA LYS A 175 -3.79 -21.84 -11.67
C LYS A 175 -4.68 -20.71 -12.23
N ALA A 176 -4.14 -19.49 -12.33
CA ALA A 176 -4.87 -18.36 -12.88
C ALA A 176 -5.23 -18.57 -14.36
N GLN A 177 -4.33 -19.13 -15.17
CA GLN A 177 -4.63 -19.47 -16.56
C GLN A 177 -5.65 -20.59 -16.66
N GLN A 178 -5.63 -21.59 -15.78
CA GLN A 178 -6.62 -22.66 -15.81
C GLN A 178 -8.04 -22.16 -15.49
N VAL A 179 -8.18 -21.21 -14.55
CA VAL A 179 -9.48 -20.76 -14.05
C VAL A 179 -10.01 -19.53 -14.79
N LEU A 180 -9.18 -18.49 -14.96
CA LEU A 180 -9.63 -17.18 -15.44
C LEU A 180 -9.62 -17.08 -16.97
N ARG A 181 -8.72 -17.77 -17.65
CA ARG A 181 -8.62 -17.71 -19.11
C ARG A 181 -9.87 -18.21 -19.82
N PRO A 182 -10.48 -19.36 -19.45
CA PRO A 182 -11.73 -19.80 -20.09
C PRO A 182 -12.87 -18.80 -19.92
N MET A 183 -12.95 -18.14 -18.75
CA MET A 183 -13.96 -17.11 -18.49
C MET A 183 -13.77 -15.90 -19.41
N LEU A 184 -12.54 -15.39 -19.50
CA LEU A 184 -12.19 -14.26 -20.35
C LEU A 184 -12.43 -14.56 -21.84
N GLU A 185 -12.09 -15.77 -22.29
CA GLU A 185 -12.32 -16.22 -23.67
C GLU A 185 -13.82 -16.40 -23.99
N ALA A 186 -14.63 -16.75 -22.99
CA ALA A 186 -16.09 -16.82 -23.10
C ALA A 186 -16.80 -15.45 -22.95
N GLY A 187 -16.06 -14.36 -22.76
CA GLY A 187 -16.62 -13.03 -22.56
C GLY A 187 -17.26 -12.81 -21.18
N VAL A 188 -16.97 -13.69 -20.21
CA VAL A 188 -17.39 -13.53 -18.81
C VAL A 188 -16.38 -12.64 -18.09
N LEU A 189 -16.84 -11.56 -17.46
CA LEU A 189 -16.02 -10.64 -16.67
C LEU A 189 -15.74 -11.23 -15.27
N PRO A 190 -14.49 -11.62 -14.94
CA PRO A 190 -14.16 -12.10 -13.61
C PRO A 190 -14.03 -10.92 -12.64
N VAL A 191 -14.75 -10.97 -11.53
CA VAL A 191 -14.62 -10.05 -10.39
C VAL A 191 -13.88 -10.78 -9.27
N VAL A 192 -12.56 -10.62 -9.26
CA VAL A 192 -11.66 -11.35 -8.38
C VAL A 192 -11.49 -10.62 -7.05
N THR A 193 -11.47 -11.34 -5.93
CA THR A 193 -11.11 -10.77 -4.63
C THR A 193 -9.66 -10.29 -4.64
N GLY A 194 -9.39 -9.10 -4.10
CA GLY A 194 -8.01 -8.66 -3.83
C GLY A 194 -7.50 -9.20 -2.50
N PHE A 195 -6.29 -8.81 -2.12
CA PHE A 195 -5.67 -8.97 -0.79
C PHE A 195 -5.38 -10.41 -0.35
N ASN A 196 -6.05 -11.42 -0.90
CA ASN A 196 -5.94 -12.80 -0.46
C ASN A 196 -5.39 -13.74 -1.55
N GLY A 197 -4.95 -14.91 -1.09
CA GLY A 197 -4.50 -16.04 -1.89
C GLY A 197 -4.58 -17.31 -1.07
N ALA A 198 -3.95 -18.39 -1.52
CA ALA A 198 -3.86 -19.61 -0.73
C ALA A 198 -2.52 -20.32 -0.93
N THR A 199 -2.06 -20.97 0.13
CA THR A 199 -0.98 -21.95 0.05
C THR A 199 -1.29 -23.05 -0.97
N ALA A 200 -0.26 -23.78 -1.41
CA ALA A 200 -0.42 -24.89 -2.36
C ALA A 200 -1.40 -25.98 -1.89
N ASP A 201 -1.55 -26.17 -0.58
CA ASP A 201 -2.51 -27.10 0.04
C ASP A 201 -3.89 -26.46 0.32
N GLY A 202 -4.12 -25.23 -0.13
CA GLY A 202 -5.43 -24.58 -0.12
C GLY A 202 -5.77 -23.80 1.14
N ARG A 203 -4.83 -23.63 2.10
CA ARG A 203 -5.06 -22.76 3.28
C ARG A 203 -5.05 -21.29 2.86
N PRO A 204 -6.08 -20.50 3.22
CA PRO A 204 -6.15 -19.07 2.90
C PRO A 204 -4.97 -18.29 3.50
N THR A 205 -4.51 -17.29 2.76
CA THR A 205 -3.45 -16.37 3.16
C THR A 205 -3.80 -14.95 2.75
N THR A 206 -3.20 -13.96 3.39
CA THR A 206 -3.24 -12.57 2.95
C THR A 206 -1.86 -12.11 2.47
N LEU A 207 -1.87 -11.13 1.57
CA LEU A 207 -0.67 -10.62 0.90
C LEU A 207 -0.04 -9.42 1.63
N GLY A 208 -0.51 -9.10 2.83
CA GLY A 208 -0.06 -7.94 3.61
C GLY A 208 -0.58 -6.59 3.08
N ARG A 209 0.07 -5.50 3.55
CA ARG A 209 -0.35 -4.12 3.29
C ARG A 209 -0.36 -3.80 1.78
N GLY A 210 -1.42 -3.12 1.32
CA GLY A 210 -1.61 -2.83 -0.10
C GLY A 210 -1.94 -4.08 -0.94
N GLY A 211 -2.34 -5.18 -0.30
CA GLY A 211 -2.44 -6.49 -0.96
C GLY A 211 -3.46 -6.55 -2.10
N SER A 212 -4.49 -5.71 -2.16
CA SER A 212 -5.40 -5.68 -3.32
C SER A 212 -4.74 -5.11 -4.57
N ASP A 213 -3.93 -4.05 -4.45
CA ASP A 213 -3.17 -3.53 -5.60
C ASP A 213 -2.14 -4.58 -6.05
N PHE A 214 -1.49 -5.24 -5.07
CA PHE A 214 -0.55 -6.32 -5.34
C PHE A 214 -1.23 -7.52 -6.02
N SER A 215 -2.46 -7.89 -5.62
CA SER A 215 -3.26 -8.93 -6.28
C SER A 215 -3.51 -8.62 -7.75
N ALA A 216 -3.92 -7.38 -8.04
CA ALA A 216 -4.14 -6.93 -9.42
C ALA A 216 -2.85 -6.97 -10.25
N SER A 217 -1.72 -6.64 -9.62
CA SER A 217 -0.40 -6.68 -10.26
C SER A 217 0.08 -8.10 -10.53
N ILE A 218 -0.15 -9.02 -9.58
CA ILE A 218 0.11 -10.46 -9.76
C ILE A 218 -0.71 -10.99 -10.93
N LEU A 219 -2.03 -10.75 -10.93
CA LEU A 219 -2.95 -11.23 -11.97
C LEU A 219 -2.61 -10.64 -13.34
N ALA A 220 -2.31 -9.34 -13.41
CA ALA A 220 -1.86 -8.69 -14.63
C ALA A 220 -0.56 -9.34 -15.17
N ALA A 221 0.41 -9.60 -14.29
CA ALA A 221 1.68 -10.21 -14.68
C ALA A 221 1.53 -11.66 -15.15
N VAL A 222 0.71 -12.48 -14.49
CA VAL A 222 0.57 -13.91 -14.84
C VAL A 222 -0.38 -14.17 -16.02
N LEU A 223 -1.29 -13.24 -16.30
CA LEU A 223 -2.17 -13.29 -17.48
C LEU A 223 -1.62 -12.47 -18.66
N ASP A 224 -0.41 -11.91 -18.52
CA ASP A 224 0.25 -11.08 -19.53
C ASP A 224 -0.67 -9.94 -20.05
N ALA A 225 -1.27 -9.22 -19.10
CA ALA A 225 -2.16 -8.11 -19.38
C ALA A 225 -1.44 -6.97 -20.12
N ALA A 226 -2.19 -6.24 -20.96
CA ALA A 226 -1.66 -5.12 -21.70
C ALA A 226 -1.43 -3.90 -20.81
N GLU A 227 -2.30 -3.69 -19.82
CA GLU A 227 -2.16 -2.64 -18.82
C GLU A 227 -2.95 -2.97 -17.55
N LEU A 228 -2.57 -2.32 -16.45
CA LEU A 228 -3.24 -2.38 -15.15
C LEU A 228 -3.78 -0.99 -14.78
N TRP A 229 -5.06 -0.87 -14.45
CA TRP A 229 -5.64 0.37 -13.94
C TRP A 229 -5.95 0.22 -12.45
N ILE A 230 -5.38 1.09 -11.63
CA ILE A 230 -5.64 1.20 -10.21
C ILE A 230 -6.54 2.41 -9.98
N TRP A 231 -7.80 2.13 -9.62
CA TRP A 231 -8.79 3.13 -9.29
C TRP A 231 -8.77 3.44 -7.79
N THR A 232 -8.55 4.71 -7.49
CA THR A 232 -8.41 5.26 -6.13
C THR A 232 -9.27 6.53 -5.98
N ASP A 233 -9.02 7.32 -4.94
CA ASP A 233 -9.68 8.58 -4.58
C ASP A 233 -8.83 9.83 -4.83
N VAL A 234 -7.73 9.70 -5.57
CA VAL A 234 -6.83 10.79 -5.97
C VAL A 234 -6.71 10.88 -7.49
N ASP A 235 -6.54 12.10 -8.00
CA ASP A 235 -6.44 12.45 -9.44
C ASP A 235 -5.23 11.83 -10.16
N GLY A 236 -4.29 11.26 -9.41
CA GLY A 236 -3.05 10.68 -9.89
C GLY A 236 -1.95 10.87 -8.86
N ILE A 237 -0.71 10.69 -9.30
CA ILE A 237 0.48 11.01 -8.52
C ILE A 237 0.80 12.49 -8.75
N MET A 238 0.90 13.25 -7.68
CA MET A 238 1.09 14.70 -7.76
C MET A 238 2.52 15.11 -7.43
N THR A 239 2.93 16.31 -7.87
CA THR A 239 4.24 16.91 -7.58
C THR A 239 4.48 17.15 -6.08
N ALA A 240 3.41 17.28 -5.30
CA ALA A 240 3.41 17.42 -3.84
C ALA A 240 2.02 17.09 -3.29
N ASP A 241 1.87 16.97 -1.96
CA ASP A 241 0.54 16.87 -1.34
C ASP A 241 -0.24 18.19 -1.56
N PRO A 242 -1.38 18.18 -2.28
CA PRO A 242 -2.12 19.40 -2.60
C PRO A 242 -2.69 20.12 -1.37
N ARG A 243 -2.76 19.45 -0.22
CA ARG A 243 -3.14 20.07 1.07
C ARG A 243 -2.03 20.96 1.63
N LEU A 244 -0.78 20.68 1.28
CA LEU A 244 0.40 21.45 1.69
C LEU A 244 0.80 22.47 0.62
N VAL A 245 0.62 22.12 -0.65
CA VAL A 245 1.06 22.90 -1.82
C VAL A 245 -0.12 23.08 -2.78
N PRO A 246 -0.85 24.21 -2.71
CA PRO A 246 -2.09 24.41 -3.48
C PRO A 246 -1.92 24.36 -5.00
N ASP A 247 -0.74 24.67 -5.53
CA ASP A 247 -0.42 24.65 -6.96
C ASP A 247 0.14 23.30 -7.45
N ALA A 248 0.17 22.28 -6.58
CA ALA A 248 0.58 20.93 -6.92
C ALA A 248 -0.16 20.43 -8.17
N ALA A 249 0.59 19.80 -9.08
CA ALA A 249 0.08 19.32 -10.35
C ALA A 249 0.14 17.79 -10.41
N VAL A 250 -0.77 17.18 -11.17
CA VAL A 250 -0.70 15.75 -11.50
C VAL A 250 0.47 15.53 -12.46
N LEU A 251 1.25 14.47 -12.23
CA LEU A 251 2.28 14.02 -13.15
C LEU A 251 1.64 13.10 -14.20
N ASP A 252 1.78 13.42 -15.48
CA ASP A 252 1.17 12.62 -16.55
C ASP A 252 1.81 11.22 -16.64
N GLU A 253 3.13 11.16 -16.62
CA GLU A 253 3.89 9.92 -16.58
C GLU A 253 4.93 9.92 -15.45
N VAL A 254 5.17 8.76 -14.82
CA VAL A 254 6.28 8.53 -13.89
C VAL A 254 6.92 7.17 -14.17
N THR A 255 8.19 6.99 -13.81
CA THR A 255 8.80 5.65 -13.93
C THR A 255 8.43 4.75 -12.75
N TYR A 256 8.59 3.42 -12.90
CA TYR A 256 8.38 2.50 -11.78
C TYR A 256 9.25 2.85 -10.57
N ASN A 257 10.48 3.28 -10.82
CA ASN A 257 11.42 3.61 -9.76
C ASN A 257 11.01 4.92 -9.06
N GLU A 258 10.61 5.95 -9.82
CA GLU A 258 10.05 7.18 -9.25
C GLU A 258 8.81 6.89 -8.40
N ALA A 259 7.87 6.07 -8.92
CA ALA A 259 6.66 5.70 -8.17
C ALA A 259 6.99 4.94 -6.87
N ALA A 260 7.96 4.03 -6.92
CA ALA A 260 8.41 3.29 -5.74
C ALA A 260 9.04 4.21 -4.68
N GLU A 261 9.91 5.14 -5.09
CA GLU A 261 10.55 6.12 -4.21
C GLU A 261 9.51 7.08 -3.60
N LEU A 262 8.55 7.55 -4.40
CA LEU A 262 7.46 8.39 -3.89
C LEU A 262 6.62 7.67 -2.84
N ALA A 263 6.22 6.43 -3.12
CA ALA A 263 5.42 5.62 -2.19
C ALA A 263 6.18 5.32 -0.88
N TYR A 264 7.45 4.96 -1.00
CA TYR A 264 8.32 4.72 0.15
C TYR A 264 8.47 5.96 1.03
N ASN A 265 8.65 7.12 0.41
CA ASN A 265 8.82 8.40 1.10
C ASN A 265 7.51 9.12 1.47
N GLY A 266 6.40 8.38 1.56
CA GLY A 266 5.16 8.85 2.19
C GLY A 266 4.10 9.42 1.25
N ALA A 267 4.33 9.42 -0.07
CA ALA A 267 3.23 9.63 -0.99
C ALA A 267 2.24 8.47 -0.86
N LYS A 268 0.94 8.78 -0.82
CA LYS A 268 -0.12 7.75 -0.86
C LYS A 268 -0.28 7.21 -2.28
N VAL A 269 0.74 6.47 -2.72
CA VAL A 269 0.90 5.90 -4.06
C VAL A 269 1.06 4.39 -3.93
N LEU A 270 1.16 3.68 -5.06
CA LEU A 270 1.38 2.25 -5.11
C LEU A 270 2.66 1.83 -4.41
N HIS A 271 2.52 0.96 -3.40
CA HIS A 271 3.65 0.38 -2.68
C HIS A 271 4.63 -0.33 -3.63
N PRO A 272 5.97 -0.29 -3.42
CA PRO A 272 6.95 -0.92 -4.32
C PRO A 272 6.68 -2.41 -4.62
N ARG A 273 6.27 -3.20 -3.61
CA ARG A 273 5.85 -4.60 -3.81
C ARG A 273 4.75 -4.76 -4.87
N THR A 274 3.85 -3.79 -4.98
CA THR A 274 2.78 -3.81 -5.99
C THR A 274 3.35 -3.74 -7.40
N LEU A 275 4.40 -2.95 -7.62
CA LEU A 275 4.98 -2.78 -8.96
C LEU A 275 5.87 -3.96 -9.37
N ALA A 276 6.45 -4.69 -8.41
CA ALA A 276 7.44 -5.73 -8.64
C ALA A 276 7.03 -6.80 -9.69
N PRO A 277 5.80 -7.35 -9.71
CA PRO A 277 5.39 -8.34 -10.71
C PRO A 277 5.36 -7.78 -12.15
N LEU A 278 5.19 -6.47 -12.30
CA LEU A 278 4.94 -5.80 -13.57
C LEU A 278 6.23 -5.37 -14.26
N ILE A 279 7.28 -5.07 -13.48
CA ILE A 279 8.57 -4.58 -13.98
C ILE A 279 9.19 -5.53 -15.03
N PRO A 280 9.33 -6.85 -14.78
CA PRO A 280 9.94 -7.75 -15.78
C PRO A 280 9.12 -7.85 -17.07
N LYS A 281 7.81 -7.63 -16.98
CA LYS A 281 6.86 -7.70 -18.09
C LYS A 281 6.64 -6.34 -18.78
N LYS A 282 7.17 -5.26 -18.20
CA LYS A 282 6.98 -3.88 -18.66
C LYS A 282 5.51 -3.49 -18.84
N ILE A 283 4.63 -4.02 -17.98
CA ILE A 283 3.19 -3.75 -18.04
C ILE A 283 2.93 -2.37 -17.43
N PRO A 284 2.44 -1.39 -18.20
CA PRO A 284 2.15 -0.05 -17.69
C PRO A 284 1.02 -0.08 -16.67
N VAL A 285 1.10 0.80 -15.67
CA VAL A 285 0.06 0.96 -14.65
C VAL A 285 -0.54 2.35 -14.74
N TRP A 286 -1.85 2.48 -14.58
CA TRP A 286 -2.52 3.76 -14.46
C TRP A 286 -3.01 3.96 -13.03
N SER A 287 -2.67 5.09 -12.41
CA SER A 287 -3.29 5.56 -11.16
C SER A 287 -4.39 6.56 -11.51
N LYS A 288 -5.66 6.21 -11.27
CA LYS A 288 -6.83 6.98 -11.73
C LYS A 288 -7.79 7.29 -10.57
N ASN A 289 -8.53 8.39 -10.69
CA ASN A 289 -9.55 8.77 -9.72
C ASN A 289 -10.93 8.24 -10.08
N SER A 290 -11.47 7.36 -9.25
CA SER A 290 -12.84 6.85 -9.42
C SER A 290 -13.92 7.88 -9.07
N PHE A 291 -13.56 9.02 -8.47
CA PHE A 291 -14.46 10.11 -8.12
C PHE A 291 -14.43 11.26 -9.16
N ALA A 292 -13.43 11.26 -10.06
CA ALA A 292 -13.26 12.26 -11.11
C ALA A 292 -12.83 11.56 -12.40
N LEU A 293 -13.82 10.98 -13.12
CA LEU A 293 -13.57 10.11 -14.28
C LEU A 293 -13.02 10.85 -15.51
N ASP A 294 -13.18 12.17 -15.54
CA ASP A 294 -12.63 13.07 -16.56
C ASP A 294 -11.12 13.30 -16.40
N LYS A 295 -10.56 13.02 -15.22
CA LYS A 295 -9.12 13.15 -14.98
C LYS A 295 -8.37 11.98 -15.59
N PRO A 296 -7.31 12.23 -16.37
CA PRO A 296 -6.56 11.16 -17.05
C PRO A 296 -5.88 10.21 -16.06
N GLY A 297 -5.43 10.71 -14.92
CA GLY A 297 -4.60 9.96 -13.99
C GLY A 297 -3.11 10.15 -14.27
N THR A 298 -2.29 9.29 -13.64
CA THR A 298 -0.86 9.16 -13.91
C THR A 298 -0.57 7.79 -14.50
N ARG A 299 0.23 7.74 -15.56
CA ARG A 299 0.74 6.51 -16.15
C ARG A 299 2.13 6.17 -15.62
N ILE A 300 2.31 4.99 -15.07
CA ILE A 300 3.55 4.46 -14.53
C ILE A 300 4.17 3.52 -15.56
N VAL A 301 5.38 3.84 -16.01
CA VAL A 301 6.04 3.19 -17.16
C VAL A 301 7.49 2.79 -16.84
N PRO A 302 8.15 1.96 -17.68
CA PRO A 302 9.56 1.61 -17.45
C PRO A 302 10.53 2.79 -17.57
N ALA A 303 10.25 3.73 -18.46
CA ALA A 303 11.10 4.88 -18.76
C ALA A 303 10.27 6.03 -19.34
N ILE A 304 10.69 7.26 -19.09
CA ILE A 304 10.10 8.49 -19.63
C ILE A 304 11.12 9.26 -20.47
N SER A 305 10.65 10.01 -21.46
CA SER A 305 11.50 10.91 -22.26
C SER A 305 11.51 12.30 -21.62
N SER A 306 12.14 12.44 -20.45
CA SER A 306 12.22 13.70 -19.71
C SER A 306 13.68 14.11 -19.48
N PRO A 307 14.03 15.41 -19.54
CA PRO A 307 15.27 15.87 -18.92
C PRO A 307 15.14 15.56 -17.42
N GLY A 308 16.04 14.74 -16.88
CA GLY A 308 16.04 14.39 -15.46
C GLY A 308 16.06 15.61 -14.54
N GLY A 309 15.78 15.40 -13.26
CA GLY A 309 15.73 16.42 -12.23
C GLY A 309 14.62 16.15 -11.21
N PRO A 310 14.37 17.10 -10.31
CA PRO A 310 13.35 16.97 -9.28
C PRO A 310 11.95 17.06 -9.91
N ARG A 311 11.11 16.04 -9.69
CA ARG A 311 9.75 15.99 -10.23
C ARG A 311 8.67 16.11 -9.16
N ALA A 312 8.96 15.62 -7.96
CA ALA A 312 8.03 15.67 -6.86
C ALA A 312 8.75 15.80 -5.51
N VAL A 313 8.01 16.32 -4.53
CA VAL A 313 8.43 16.38 -3.13
C VAL A 313 7.37 15.73 -2.25
N THR A 314 7.80 14.84 -1.37
CA THR A 314 6.95 14.17 -0.40
C THR A 314 7.37 14.53 1.01
N SER A 315 6.49 14.29 1.98
CA SER A 315 6.79 14.51 3.38
C SER A 315 6.13 13.49 4.30
N MET A 316 6.82 13.10 5.37
CA MET A 316 6.29 12.29 6.45
C MET A 316 6.44 12.99 7.79
N ALA A 317 5.29 13.22 8.43
CA ALA A 317 5.13 13.90 9.71
C ALA A 317 5.33 13.00 10.94
N ASN A 318 4.91 11.74 10.83
CA ASN A 318 4.84 10.80 11.94
C ASN A 318 6.08 9.91 11.92
N VAL A 319 7.24 10.51 12.17
CA VAL A 319 8.52 9.81 12.20
C VAL A 319 9.26 10.16 13.49
N ALA A 320 10.19 9.29 13.90
CA ALA A 320 11.05 9.51 15.04
C ALA A 320 12.50 9.23 14.65
N LEU A 321 13.42 10.08 15.12
CA LEU A 321 14.85 9.91 14.93
C LEU A 321 15.43 9.25 16.18
N ILE A 322 16.05 8.10 15.97
CA ILE A 322 16.79 7.36 17.00
C ILE A 322 18.28 7.59 16.75
N ALA A 323 19.01 8.09 17.73
CA ALA A 323 20.46 8.30 17.63
C ALA A 323 21.19 7.41 18.63
N LEU A 324 22.25 6.76 18.14
CA LEU A 324 23.17 5.95 18.94
C LEU A 324 24.60 6.45 18.73
N GLU A 325 25.35 6.52 19.83
CA GLU A 325 26.76 6.87 19.80
C GLU A 325 27.57 5.97 20.74
N PRO A 326 28.78 5.55 20.35
CA PRO A 326 29.67 4.86 21.27
C PRO A 326 30.28 5.85 22.27
N ALA A 327 30.26 5.50 23.56
CA ALA A 327 30.85 6.30 24.63
C ALA A 327 32.36 6.02 24.82
N VAL A 328 32.84 4.87 24.35
CA VAL A 328 34.23 4.39 24.56
C VAL A 328 34.96 4.10 23.24
N PRO A 329 36.24 4.51 23.08
CA PRO A 329 37.02 4.28 21.86
C PRO A 329 37.25 2.80 21.50
N GLU A 330 37.21 1.90 22.49
CA GLU A 330 37.48 0.46 22.33
C GLU A 330 36.29 -0.30 21.74
N MET A 331 35.10 0.32 21.68
CA MET A 331 33.94 -0.30 21.05
C MET A 331 34.15 -0.34 19.54
N ASN A 332 33.79 -1.46 18.91
CA ASN A 332 33.72 -1.54 17.46
C ASN A 332 32.40 -0.89 16.98
N PRO A 333 32.44 0.32 16.42
CA PRO A 333 31.21 1.01 16.02
C PRO A 333 30.46 0.33 14.87
N THR A 334 31.17 -0.35 13.96
CA THR A 334 30.52 -1.10 12.88
C THR A 334 29.69 -2.26 13.44
N LEU A 335 30.18 -2.91 14.50
CA LEU A 335 29.41 -3.95 15.20
C LEU A 335 28.17 -3.38 15.88
N LEU A 336 28.26 -2.18 16.46
CA LEU A 336 27.10 -1.48 17.05
C LEU A 336 26.02 -1.24 15.99
N VAL A 337 26.37 -0.65 14.85
CA VAL A 337 25.43 -0.45 13.73
C VAL A 337 24.81 -1.77 13.28
N ALA A 338 25.63 -2.79 13.04
CA ALA A 338 25.15 -4.09 12.55
C ALA A 338 24.16 -4.76 13.52
N ARG A 339 24.43 -4.71 14.83
CA ARG A 339 23.54 -5.25 15.85
C ARG A 339 22.24 -4.46 15.95
N SER A 340 22.31 -3.13 15.90
CA SER A 340 21.10 -2.28 15.86
C SER A 340 20.22 -2.58 14.65
N LEU A 341 20.81 -2.71 13.45
CA LEU A 341 20.07 -3.07 12.24
C LEU A 341 19.43 -4.46 12.34
N ASN A 342 20.17 -5.44 12.87
CA ASN A 342 19.66 -6.81 13.05
C ASN A 342 18.52 -6.86 14.08
N ALA A 343 18.60 -6.11 15.17
CA ALA A 343 17.53 -6.02 16.18
C ALA A 343 16.24 -5.46 15.58
N LEU A 344 16.34 -4.35 14.85
CA LEU A 344 15.19 -3.73 14.18
C LEU A 344 14.60 -4.64 13.10
N ALA A 345 15.43 -5.32 12.32
CA ALA A 345 14.98 -6.28 11.31
C ALA A 345 14.19 -7.45 11.94
N ARG A 346 14.64 -8.01 13.06
CA ARG A 346 13.94 -9.07 13.79
C ARG A 346 12.60 -8.62 14.37
N ALA A 347 12.51 -7.35 14.75
CA ALA A 347 11.27 -6.72 15.20
C ALA A 347 10.35 -6.29 14.03
N ASN A 348 10.75 -6.56 12.78
CA ASN A 348 10.02 -6.17 11.56
C ASN A 348 9.79 -4.66 11.46
N ILE A 349 10.82 -3.87 11.77
CA ILE A 349 10.76 -2.41 11.78
C ILE A 349 11.44 -1.85 10.52
N GLU A 350 10.73 -0.98 9.81
CA GLU A 350 11.23 -0.36 8.60
C GLU A 350 12.06 0.89 8.92
N ILE A 351 13.34 0.87 8.52
CA ILE A 351 14.23 2.04 8.63
C ILE A 351 14.06 2.89 7.38
N LEU A 352 13.56 4.12 7.55
CA LEU A 352 13.30 5.09 6.48
C LEU A 352 14.55 5.83 6.01
N LEU A 353 15.47 6.08 6.95
CA LEU A 353 16.72 6.77 6.69
C LEU A 353 17.78 6.28 7.68
N LEU A 354 19.00 6.08 7.17
CA LEU A 354 20.19 5.85 7.97
C LEU A 354 21.22 6.90 7.59
N SER A 355 21.74 7.62 8.57
CA SER A 355 22.87 8.51 8.39
C SER A 355 23.93 8.21 9.44
N SER A 356 25.19 8.18 9.02
CA SER A 356 26.32 8.08 9.93
C SER A 356 27.33 9.16 9.58
N SER A 357 27.80 9.86 10.60
CA SER A 357 28.73 10.97 10.42
C SER A 357 29.63 11.06 11.65
N SER A 358 30.88 10.58 11.53
CA SER A 358 32.05 10.97 12.34
C SER A 358 33.13 9.87 12.34
N TYR A 359 34.29 10.19 12.95
CA TYR A 359 35.32 9.22 13.31
C TYR A 359 34.88 8.22 14.40
N ARG A 360 33.91 8.60 15.26
CA ARG A 360 33.32 7.71 16.27
C ARG A 360 32.20 6.85 15.70
N GLN A 361 31.82 7.06 14.43
CA GLN A 361 30.74 6.34 13.75
C GLN A 361 29.41 6.39 14.51
N ASN A 362 29.08 7.55 15.11
CA ASN A 362 27.71 7.86 15.54
C ASN A 362 26.79 7.68 14.32
N PHE A 363 25.58 7.20 14.58
CA PHE A 363 24.58 7.07 13.55
C PHE A 363 23.20 7.37 14.08
N CYS A 364 22.33 7.80 13.17
CA CYS A 364 20.93 7.95 13.44
C CYS A 364 20.10 7.16 12.43
N LEU A 365 18.97 6.68 12.92
CA LEU A 365 17.97 5.91 12.20
C LEU A 365 16.65 6.64 12.29
N LEU A 366 15.96 6.79 11.17
CA LEU A 366 14.61 7.32 11.15
C LEU A 366 13.63 6.16 11.00
N VAL A 367 12.65 6.08 11.91
CA VAL A 367 11.58 5.06 11.89
C VAL A 367 10.22 5.75 11.92
N ARG A 368 9.14 5.02 11.62
CA ARG A 368 7.78 5.56 11.78
C ARG A 368 7.46 5.68 13.27
N LYS A 369 6.72 6.72 13.66
CA LYS A 369 6.44 7.02 15.08
C LYS A 369 5.63 5.91 15.74
N GLU A 370 4.77 5.22 14.99
CA GLU A 370 4.02 4.05 15.44
C GLU A 370 4.90 2.83 15.76
N GLU A 371 6.07 2.71 15.13
CA GLU A 371 7.02 1.60 15.35
C GLU A 371 8.01 1.90 16.48
N LEU A 372 8.11 3.16 16.91
CA LEU A 372 9.09 3.62 17.91
C LEU A 372 9.11 2.78 19.20
N PRO A 373 7.97 2.43 19.85
CA PRO A 373 8.00 1.63 21.07
C PRO A 373 8.64 0.25 20.87
N ALA A 374 8.33 -0.41 19.74
CA ALA A 374 8.91 -1.70 19.39
C ALA A 374 10.40 -1.55 19.02
N ALA A 375 10.76 -0.47 18.33
CA ALA A 375 12.14 -0.16 17.93
C ALA A 375 13.04 0.02 19.16
N GLN A 376 12.57 0.83 20.10
CA GLN A 376 13.29 1.10 21.33
C GLN A 376 13.46 -0.18 22.15
N ALA A 377 12.39 -0.95 22.36
CA ALA A 377 12.48 -2.21 23.11
C ALA A 377 13.44 -3.22 22.46
N ALA A 378 13.44 -3.33 21.12
CA ALA A 378 14.35 -4.20 20.40
C ALA A 378 15.82 -3.77 20.55
N LEU A 379 16.10 -2.47 20.43
CA LEU A 379 17.44 -1.92 20.59
C LEU A 379 17.95 -2.03 22.03
N GLU A 380 17.12 -1.70 23.01
CA GLU A 380 17.46 -1.82 24.44
C GLU A 380 17.75 -3.27 24.82
N SER A 381 16.96 -4.23 24.31
CA SER A 381 17.20 -5.65 24.55
C SER A 381 18.49 -6.15 23.88
N GLU A 382 18.77 -5.71 22.66
CA GLU A 382 19.98 -6.14 21.93
C GLU A 382 21.24 -5.56 22.57
N LEU A 383 21.18 -4.31 23.08
CA LEU A 383 22.33 -3.55 23.59
C LEU A 383 22.36 -3.47 25.13
N ALA A 384 21.67 -4.37 25.82
CA ALA A 384 21.46 -4.30 27.26
C ALA A 384 22.78 -4.23 28.07
N LEU A 385 23.80 -4.99 27.66
CA LEU A 385 25.11 -4.99 28.33
C LEU A 385 25.86 -3.69 28.11
N GLU A 386 25.86 -3.18 26.88
CA GLU A 386 26.50 -1.92 26.53
C GLU A 386 25.88 -0.73 27.26
N LEU A 387 24.55 -0.72 27.38
CA LEU A 387 23.80 0.29 28.12
C LEU A 387 24.08 0.19 29.63
N ALA A 388 24.05 -1.01 30.21
CA ALA A 388 24.28 -1.21 31.64
C ALA A 388 25.70 -0.85 32.08
N HIS A 389 26.70 -1.09 31.23
CA HIS A 389 28.10 -0.77 31.50
C HIS A 389 28.48 0.67 31.10
N GLY A 390 27.57 1.43 30.50
CA GLY A 390 27.82 2.80 30.04
C GLY A 390 28.73 2.91 28.82
N TYR A 391 28.89 1.82 28.06
CA TYR A 391 29.65 1.83 26.80
C TYR A 391 28.86 2.47 25.65
N VAL A 392 27.54 2.48 25.77
CA VAL A 392 26.59 3.26 24.95
C VAL A 392 25.72 4.06 25.92
N PRO A 393 25.55 5.38 25.74
CA PRO A 393 24.64 6.17 26.56
C PRO A 393 23.18 5.77 26.29
N PRO A 394 22.22 6.23 27.10
CA PRO A 394 20.81 6.02 26.83
C PRO A 394 20.45 6.42 25.40
N ILE A 395 19.67 5.57 24.73
CA ILE A 395 19.25 5.78 23.34
C ILE A 395 18.52 7.12 23.24
N GLN A 396 19.02 8.01 22.38
CA GLN A 396 18.42 9.32 22.18
C GLN A 396 17.30 9.22 21.15
N VAL A 397 16.15 9.78 21.49
CA VAL A 397 14.97 9.79 20.63
C VAL A 397 14.47 11.22 20.47
N ASP A 398 14.31 11.66 19.23
CA ASP A 398 13.64 12.90 18.87
C ASP A 398 12.36 12.57 18.09
N THR A 399 11.21 12.99 18.62
CA THR A 399 9.89 12.78 17.98
C THR A 399 9.30 14.04 17.37
N ASP A 400 10.05 15.15 17.41
CA ASP A 400 9.70 16.47 16.88
C ASP A 400 10.43 16.73 15.55
N VAL A 401 10.55 15.67 14.75
CA VAL A 401 11.18 15.69 13.41
C VAL A 401 10.18 15.35 12.31
N GLY A 402 10.54 15.68 11.07
CA GLY A 402 9.81 15.31 9.87
C GLY A 402 10.77 14.94 8.74
N LEU A 403 10.35 14.02 7.88
CA LEU A 403 11.08 13.66 6.67
C LEU A 403 10.52 14.44 5.48
N LEU A 404 11.39 15.05 4.69
CA LEU A 404 11.11 15.57 3.36
C LEU A 404 11.95 14.78 2.36
N ALA A 405 11.35 14.33 1.26
CA ALA A 405 12.08 13.65 0.19
C ALA A 405 11.79 14.30 -1.15
N VAL A 406 12.84 14.61 -1.90
CA VAL A 406 12.75 15.13 -3.27
C VAL A 406 13.07 13.99 -4.22
N VAL A 407 12.13 13.68 -5.12
CA VAL A 407 12.19 12.51 -6.00
C VAL A 407 12.21 12.93 -7.48
N GLY A 408 13.04 12.27 -8.28
CA GLY A 408 13.04 12.32 -9.73
C GLY A 408 14.30 11.68 -10.33
N GLU A 409 14.34 11.41 -11.63
CA GLU A 409 15.52 10.80 -12.25
C GLU A 409 16.72 11.74 -12.37
N GLY A 410 17.95 11.22 -12.25
CA GLY A 410 19.17 12.03 -12.45
C GLY A 410 19.51 13.00 -11.31
N MET A 411 18.97 12.80 -10.10
CA MET A 411 19.22 13.66 -8.93
C MET A 411 20.70 13.65 -8.51
N ARG A 412 21.36 12.48 -8.59
CA ARG A 412 22.80 12.35 -8.30
C ARG A 412 23.69 13.00 -9.37
N GLY A 413 23.24 12.97 -10.62
CA GLY A 413 24.02 13.41 -11.79
C GLY A 413 23.91 14.90 -12.12
N THR A 414 23.07 15.66 -11.41
CA THR A 414 22.79 17.07 -11.72
C THR A 414 23.52 18.02 -10.75
N PRO A 415 24.66 18.62 -11.14
CA PRO A 415 25.42 19.52 -10.26
C PRO A 415 24.58 20.72 -9.82
N GLY A 416 24.72 21.10 -8.55
CA GLY A 416 24.07 22.30 -7.98
C GLY A 416 22.63 22.10 -7.50
N LEU A 417 21.95 21.00 -7.88
CA LEU A 417 20.56 20.75 -7.47
C LEU A 417 20.41 20.63 -5.94
N ALA A 418 21.23 19.80 -5.31
CA ALA A 418 21.23 19.65 -3.86
C ALA A 418 21.45 20.99 -3.14
N GLY A 419 22.40 21.80 -3.65
CA GLY A 419 22.67 23.14 -3.12
C GLY A 419 21.45 24.07 -3.20
N ARG A 420 20.69 24.04 -4.30
CA ARG A 420 19.44 24.81 -4.46
C ARG A 420 18.37 24.37 -3.46
N ILE A 421 18.17 23.06 -3.30
CA ILE A 421 17.21 22.49 -2.35
C ILE A 421 17.55 22.94 -0.91
N PHE A 422 18.80 22.76 -0.48
CA PHE A 422 19.20 23.17 0.88
C PHE A 422 19.13 24.68 1.09
N THR A 423 19.47 25.47 0.06
CA THR A 423 19.34 26.93 0.11
C THR A 423 17.88 27.36 0.27
N ALA A 424 16.94 26.71 -0.42
CA ALA A 424 15.51 27.00 -0.29
C ALA A 424 15.00 26.73 1.15
N ILE A 425 15.39 25.59 1.74
CA ILE A 425 15.04 25.26 3.12
C ILE A 425 15.67 26.26 4.11
N SER A 426 16.93 26.64 3.88
CA SER A 426 17.65 27.58 4.74
C SER A 426 17.08 29.01 4.70
N ARG A 427 16.57 29.48 3.56
CA ARG A 427 15.89 30.79 3.44
C ARG A 427 14.66 30.89 4.35
N GLU A 428 13.96 29.78 4.56
CA GLU A 428 12.84 29.67 5.50
C GLU A 428 13.29 29.53 6.97
N ARG A 429 14.60 29.58 7.24
CA ARG A 429 15.22 29.43 8.57
C ARG A 429 14.89 28.10 9.24
N ILE A 430 14.78 27.04 8.45
CA ILE A 430 14.47 25.69 8.92
C ILE A 430 15.79 24.93 9.15
N ASN A 431 15.94 24.35 10.34
CA ASN A 431 17.12 23.55 10.66
C ASN A 431 17.04 22.17 9.99
N ILE A 432 18.14 21.76 9.35
CA ILE A 432 18.31 20.42 8.78
C ILE A 432 19.04 19.56 9.80
N ILE A 433 18.45 18.42 10.15
CA ILE A 433 18.93 17.52 11.20
C ILE A 433 19.75 16.39 10.62
N ALA A 434 19.27 15.77 9.52
CA ALA A 434 19.98 14.70 8.84
C ALA A 434 19.70 14.75 7.33
N ILE A 435 20.63 14.22 6.54
CA ILE A 435 20.54 14.16 5.08
C ILE A 435 20.96 12.75 4.66
N ALA A 436 20.22 12.17 3.71
CA ALA A 436 20.65 10.98 2.99
C ALA A 436 20.56 11.23 1.48
N GLN A 437 21.70 11.08 0.81
CA GLN A 437 21.85 11.23 -0.64
C GLN A 437 22.95 10.28 -1.11
N GLY A 438 22.74 9.58 -2.24
CA GLY A 438 23.79 8.82 -2.91
C GLY A 438 23.59 7.30 -2.99
N SER A 439 22.71 6.70 -2.18
CA SER A 439 22.30 5.29 -2.32
C SER A 439 21.28 5.08 -3.45
N SER A 440 20.57 6.13 -3.83
CA SER A 440 19.63 6.19 -4.95
C SER A 440 20.01 7.35 -5.88
N GLU A 441 19.89 7.15 -7.19
CA GLU A 441 19.98 8.25 -8.17
C GLU A 441 18.70 9.10 -8.21
N LEU A 442 17.68 8.70 -7.44
CA LEU A 442 16.32 9.20 -7.56
C LEU A 442 15.88 10.12 -6.44
N THR A 443 16.54 10.05 -5.27
CA THR A 443 16.00 10.64 -4.04
C THR A 443 17.04 11.43 -3.26
N ILE A 444 16.63 12.60 -2.76
CA ILE A 444 17.33 13.33 -1.69
C ILE A 444 16.40 13.39 -0.48
N ALA A 445 16.75 12.67 0.58
CA ALA A 445 15.98 12.60 1.82
C ALA A 445 16.58 13.54 2.88
N ILE A 446 15.73 14.34 3.52
CA ILE A 446 16.13 15.42 4.40
C ILE A 446 15.24 15.38 5.64
N VAL A 447 15.85 15.22 6.82
CA VAL A 447 15.16 15.32 8.10
C VAL A 447 15.25 16.76 8.58
N VAL A 448 14.11 17.35 8.89
CA VAL A 448 13.97 18.71 9.44
C VAL A 448 13.16 18.69 10.73
N HIS A 449 13.21 19.78 11.49
CA HIS A 449 12.33 19.93 12.65
C HIS A 449 10.85 19.95 12.20
N ARG A 450 9.97 19.27 12.93
CA ARG A 450 8.56 19.04 12.54
C ARG A 450 7.82 20.34 12.25
N ALA A 451 8.05 21.37 13.05
CA ALA A 451 7.44 22.70 12.89
C ALA A 451 7.77 23.40 11.56
N GLY A 452 8.89 23.03 10.92
CA GLY A 452 9.31 23.59 9.63
C GLY A 452 8.90 22.76 8.41
N LEU A 453 8.39 21.54 8.60
CA LEU A 453 8.24 20.57 7.50
C LEU A 453 7.39 21.11 6.35
N GLU A 454 6.23 21.70 6.64
CA GLU A 454 5.30 22.17 5.62
C GLU A 454 5.90 23.32 4.79
N LYS A 455 6.57 24.27 5.46
CA LYS A 455 7.29 25.36 4.79
C LYS A 455 8.45 24.84 3.94
N ALA A 456 9.17 23.81 4.41
CA ALA A 456 10.23 23.17 3.63
C ALA A 456 9.69 22.55 2.34
N VAL A 457 8.55 21.83 2.42
CA VAL A 457 7.89 21.24 1.24
C VAL A 457 7.54 22.33 0.23
N GLN A 458 6.89 23.41 0.68
CA GLN A 458 6.50 24.54 -0.17
C GLN A 458 7.71 25.22 -0.82
N ALA A 459 8.76 25.51 -0.04
CA ALA A 459 9.97 26.17 -0.53
C ALA A 459 10.71 25.33 -1.57
N VAL A 460 10.83 24.01 -1.34
CA VAL A 460 11.49 23.09 -2.27
C VAL A 460 10.68 22.92 -3.56
N HIS A 461 9.36 22.74 -3.45
CA HIS A 461 8.48 22.64 -4.61
C HIS A 461 8.57 23.87 -5.50
N ALA A 462 8.51 25.07 -4.90
CA ALA A 462 8.61 26.35 -5.60
C ALA A 462 10.00 26.56 -6.23
N GLU A 463 11.09 26.34 -5.48
CA GLU A 463 12.46 26.49 -6.00
C GLU A 463 12.71 25.54 -7.18
N CYS A 464 12.18 24.31 -7.12
CA CYS A 464 12.33 23.32 -8.19
C CYS A 464 11.35 23.50 -9.36
N ARG A 465 10.41 24.46 -9.29
CA ARG A 465 9.39 24.74 -10.32
C ARG A 465 8.58 23.50 -10.75
N MET A 466 8.30 22.61 -9.80
CA MET A 466 7.74 21.29 -10.10
C MET A 466 6.36 21.37 -10.79
N ALA A 467 5.50 22.31 -10.39
CA ALA A 467 4.19 22.49 -11.03
C ALA A 467 4.28 22.97 -12.48
N GLU A 468 5.22 23.88 -12.80
CA GLU A 468 5.43 24.36 -14.17
C GLU A 468 5.94 23.25 -15.08
N LEU A 469 6.85 22.41 -14.57
CA LEU A 469 7.42 21.29 -15.30
C LEU A 469 6.35 20.22 -15.57
N ALA A 470 5.54 19.89 -14.56
CA ALA A 470 4.47 18.91 -14.71
C ALA A 470 3.38 19.31 -15.72
N ARG A 471 3.09 20.61 -15.88
CA ARG A 471 2.09 21.11 -16.85
C ARG A 471 2.61 21.28 -18.28
N ARG A 472 3.92 21.15 -18.49
CA ARG A 472 4.58 21.29 -19.80
C ARG A 472 4.95 19.97 -20.46
N MET A 473 5.02 18.91 -19.64
CA MET A 473 5.08 17.52 -20.09
C MET A 473 3.68 17.09 -20.54
#